data_AF-M6W8H7-F1
#
_entry.id   AF-M6W8H7-F1
#
_cell.length_a   1.000
_cell.length_b   1.000
_cell.length_c   1.000
_cell.angle_alpha   90.00
_cell.angle_beta   90.00
_cell.angle_gamma   90.00
#
_symmetry.space_group_name_H-M   'P 1'
#
loop_
_entity.id
_entity.type
_entity.pdbx_description
1 polymer ?
#
loop_
_entity_poly.entity_id
_entity_poly.type
_entity_poly.pdbx_seq_one_letter_code
_entity_poly.pdbx_strand_id
1 'polypeptide(L)'
;MKSGIMEVPDSFIINKCDEEVLANSSYHMLTTTLEFLKDVMPGKNLPPVFKTSAKTKYGIDDLLEFIRKAKPTVDRSKETDLQLKKWIKNEFGNFGLKIIEHLPYSDPSSFETLEDRALQEIRKNLNS
;
A
#
# COMPACT_ATOMS: atom_id res chain seq x y z
N MET A 1 -9.31 4.03 14.41
CA MET A 1 -8.92 4.02 12.98
C MET A 1 -8.67 5.46 12.55
N LYS A 2 -7.42 5.87 12.30
CA LYS A 2 -7.07 7.22 11.87
C LYS A 2 -7.25 7.32 10.35
N SER A 3 -7.71 8.47 9.86
CA SER A 3 -8.17 8.79 8.49
C SER A 3 -7.11 8.70 7.36
N GLY A 4 -6.23 7.69 7.36
CA GLY A 4 -5.12 7.57 6.41
C GLY A 4 -4.88 6.17 5.82
N ILE A 5 -5.72 5.17 6.11
CA ILE A 5 -5.60 3.79 5.57
C ILE A 5 -6.96 3.34 4.99
N MET A 6 -7.65 4.22 4.27
CA MET A 6 -8.93 3.90 3.61
C MET A 6 -8.79 3.78 2.09
N GLU A 7 -7.61 3.41 1.63
CA GLU A 7 -7.49 2.71 0.36
C GLU A 7 -7.83 1.26 0.68
N VAL A 8 -8.86 0.70 0.03
CA VAL A 8 -9.25 -0.70 0.26
C VAL A 8 -8.09 -1.56 -0.20
N PRO A 9 -7.38 -2.27 0.69
CA PRO A 9 -6.22 -3.05 0.30
C PRO A 9 -6.67 -4.26 -0.52
N ASP A 10 -5.78 -4.77 -1.37
CA ASP A 10 -6.04 -6.00 -2.16
C ASP A 10 -6.24 -7.23 -1.25
N SER A 11 -5.69 -7.20 -0.03
CA SER A 11 -5.85 -8.25 0.99
C SER A 11 -5.52 -7.72 2.39
N PHE A 12 -5.98 -8.42 3.42
CA PHE A 12 -5.62 -8.17 4.81
C PHE A 12 -4.81 -9.33 5.40
N ILE A 13 -3.85 -9.02 6.27
CA ILE A 13 -3.02 -10.01 6.96
C ILE A 13 -3.13 -9.77 8.47
N ILE A 14 -3.61 -10.77 9.19
CA ILE A 14 -3.60 -10.81 10.66
C ILE A 14 -2.45 -11.71 11.07
N ASN A 15 -1.39 -11.10 11.58
CA ASN A 15 -0.21 -11.83 12.03
C ASN A 15 -0.28 -12.15 13.54
N LYS A 16 0.64 -13.01 14.01
CA LYS A 16 0.72 -13.52 15.39
C LYS A 16 -0.46 -14.38 15.80
N CYS A 17 -0.98 -15.17 14.87
CA CYS A 17 -2.07 -16.12 15.14
C CYS A 17 -1.66 -17.33 15.99
N ASP A 18 -0.43 -17.38 16.48
CA ASP A 18 -0.04 -18.28 17.58
C ASP A 18 -0.72 -17.92 18.92
N GLU A 19 -1.28 -16.71 19.05
CA GLU A 19 -2.19 -16.31 20.14
C GLU A 19 -3.66 -16.38 19.68
N GLU A 20 -4.25 -17.58 19.71
CA GLU A 20 -5.54 -17.86 19.06
C GLU A 20 -6.71 -16.97 19.52
N VAL A 21 -6.82 -16.68 20.82
CA VAL A 21 -7.94 -15.91 21.37
C VAL A 21 -7.94 -14.47 20.84
N LEU A 22 -6.78 -13.82 20.87
CA LEU A 22 -6.62 -12.45 20.38
C LEU A 22 -6.73 -12.38 18.85
N ALA A 23 -6.16 -13.38 18.16
CA ALA A 23 -6.24 -13.46 16.71
C ALA A 23 -7.68 -13.64 16.21
N ASN A 24 -8.46 -14.50 16.85
CA ASN A 24 -9.86 -14.72 16.49
C ASN A 24 -10.71 -13.46 16.77
N SER A 25 -10.52 -12.81 17.91
CA SER A 25 -11.19 -11.53 18.20
C SER A 25 -10.90 -10.47 17.12
N SER A 26 -9.62 -10.32 16.75
CA SER A 26 -9.20 -9.40 15.68
C SER A 26 -9.78 -9.77 14.32
N TYR A 27 -9.82 -11.06 14.00
CA TYR A 27 -10.38 -11.59 12.76
C TYR A 27 -11.87 -11.31 12.63
N HIS A 28 -12.64 -11.59 13.68
CA HIS A 28 -14.08 -11.32 13.68
C HIS A 28 -14.37 -9.84 13.55
N MET A 29 -13.66 -8.98 14.30
CA MET A 29 -13.82 -7.53 14.21
C MET A 29 -13.56 -7.00 12.79
N LEU A 30 -12.49 -7.47 12.16
CA LEU A 30 -12.16 -7.08 10.78
C LEU A 30 -13.22 -7.58 9.80
N THR A 31 -13.61 -8.85 9.90
CA THR A 31 -14.61 -9.46 9.00
C THR A 31 -15.94 -8.72 9.07
N THR A 32 -16.45 -8.44 10.27
CA THR A 32 -17.69 -7.67 10.46
C THR A 32 -17.58 -6.24 9.90
N THR A 33 -16.42 -5.60 10.05
CA THR A 33 -16.17 -4.27 9.46
C THR A 33 -16.17 -4.33 7.93
N LEU A 34 -15.58 -5.37 7.35
CA LEU A 34 -15.54 -5.55 5.90
C LEU A 34 -16.94 -5.88 5.33
N GLU A 35 -17.71 -6.73 6.01
CA GLU A 35 -19.11 -7.02 5.66
C GLU A 35 -19.94 -5.74 5.60
N PHE A 36 -19.81 -4.85 6.58
CA PHE A 36 -20.46 -3.54 6.55
C PHE A 36 -20.03 -2.70 5.33
N LEU A 37 -18.75 -2.72 4.95
CA LEU A 37 -18.26 -2.00 3.77
C LEU A 37 -18.79 -2.59 2.45
N LYS A 38 -19.07 -3.89 2.40
CA LYS A 38 -19.67 -4.55 1.22
C LYS A 38 -21.02 -3.94 0.85
N ASP A 39 -21.85 -3.64 1.86
CA ASP A 39 -23.17 -3.04 1.65
C ASP A 39 -23.06 -1.61 1.08
N VAL A 40 -21.95 -0.92 1.34
CA VAL A 40 -21.69 0.45 0.87
C VAL A 40 -21.00 0.47 -0.50
N MET A 41 -20.32 -0.61 -0.90
CA MET A 41 -19.58 -0.73 -2.17
C MET A 41 -20.09 -1.89 -3.05
N PRO A 42 -21.29 -1.76 -3.66
CA PRO A 42 -21.89 -2.82 -4.46
C PRO A 42 -21.00 -3.21 -5.65
N GLY A 43 -20.76 -4.51 -5.82
CA GLY A 43 -20.01 -5.08 -6.95
C GLY A 43 -18.51 -5.29 -6.72
N LYS A 44 -17.95 -4.91 -5.57
CA LYS A 44 -16.58 -5.30 -5.19
C LYS A 44 -16.58 -6.55 -4.32
N ASN A 45 -15.69 -7.49 -4.65
CA ASN A 45 -15.42 -8.63 -3.78
C ASN A 45 -14.73 -8.14 -2.51
N LEU A 46 -15.11 -8.72 -1.37
CA LEU A 46 -14.41 -8.50 -0.11
C LEU A 46 -12.94 -8.94 -0.28
N PRO A 47 -11.97 -8.09 0.11
CA PRO A 47 -10.57 -8.49 0.07
C PRO A 47 -10.34 -9.68 1.02
N PRO A 48 -9.56 -10.69 0.60
CA PRO A 48 -9.28 -11.86 1.43
C PRO A 48 -8.53 -11.48 2.70
N VAL A 49 -8.81 -12.20 3.79
CA VAL A 49 -8.14 -12.04 5.08
C VAL A 49 -7.30 -13.29 5.37
N PHE A 50 -5.98 -13.12 5.48
CA PHE A 50 -5.03 -14.18 5.80
C PHE A 50 -4.70 -14.15 7.30
N LYS A 51 -4.73 -15.33 7.94
CA LYS A 51 -4.25 -15.52 9.32
C LYS A 51 -2.86 -16.13 9.26
N THR A 52 -1.88 -15.48 9.86
CA THR A 52 -0.48 -15.91 9.80
C THR A 52 0.19 -15.90 11.16
N SER A 53 1.24 -16.70 11.32
CA SER A 53 2.21 -16.51 12.40
C SER A 53 3.61 -16.63 11.85
N ALA A 54 4.37 -15.53 11.92
CA ALA A 54 5.79 -15.54 11.55
C ALA A 54 6.62 -16.47 12.45
N LYS A 55 6.17 -16.73 13.69
CA LYS A 55 6.86 -17.60 14.65
C LYS A 55 6.70 -19.07 14.31
N THR A 56 5.47 -19.51 14.03
CA THR A 56 5.17 -20.92 13.73
C THR A 56 5.15 -21.23 12.25
N LYS A 57 5.29 -20.20 11.40
CA LYS A 57 5.14 -20.24 9.93
C LYS A 57 3.73 -20.60 9.46
N TYR A 58 2.74 -20.59 10.35
CA TYR A 58 1.35 -20.83 10.02
C TYR A 58 0.84 -19.82 8.98
N GLY A 59 0.11 -20.30 7.96
CA GLY A 59 -0.57 -19.48 6.94
C GLY A 59 0.36 -18.73 5.98
N ILE A 60 1.68 -18.90 6.08
CA ILE A 60 2.65 -18.21 5.22
C ILE A 60 2.61 -18.73 3.79
N ASP A 61 2.46 -20.05 3.60
CA ASP A 61 2.44 -20.65 2.26
C ASP A 61 1.22 -20.17 1.44
N ASP A 62 0.03 -20.13 2.05
CA ASP A 62 -1.19 -19.62 1.43
C ASP A 62 -1.06 -18.15 1.04
N LEU A 63 -0.46 -17.34 1.92
CA LEU A 63 -0.20 -15.92 1.66
C LEU A 63 0.78 -15.75 0.48
N LEU A 64 1.87 -16.52 0.45
CA LEU A 64 2.85 -16.46 -0.64
C LEU A 64 2.24 -16.90 -1.97
N GLU A 65 1.40 -17.94 -1.96
CA GLU A 65 0.70 -18.38 -3.17
C GLU A 65 -0.24 -17.28 -3.70
N PHE A 66 -0.97 -16.61 -2.80
CA PHE A 66 -1.81 -15.48 -3.16
C PHE A 66 -0.99 -14.34 -3.79
N ILE A 67 0.11 -13.93 -3.14
CA ILE A 67 0.99 -12.86 -3.64
C ILE A 67 1.56 -13.24 -5.01
N ARG A 68 1.97 -14.49 -5.21
CA ARG A 68 2.53 -14.97 -6.47
C ARG A 68 1.50 -14.95 -7.62
N LYS A 69 0.23 -15.18 -7.31
CA LYS A 69 -0.89 -15.14 -8.28
C LYS A 69 -1.41 -13.73 -8.52
N ALA A 70 -1.16 -12.80 -7.59
CA ALA A 70 -1.59 -11.43 -7.70
C ALA A 70 -0.94 -10.78 -8.93
N LYS A 71 -1.77 -10.26 -9.83
CA LYS A 71 -1.30 -9.44 -10.94
C LYS A 71 -1.30 -7.98 -10.48
N PRO A 72 -0.21 -7.23 -10.68
CA PRO A 72 -0.22 -5.80 -10.44
C PRO A 72 -1.33 -5.17 -11.30
N THR A 73 -2.17 -4.35 -10.67
CA THR A 73 -3.19 -3.56 -11.35
C THR A 73 -2.54 -2.63 -12.39
N VAL A 74 -3.18 -2.49 -13.54
CA VAL A 74 -2.68 -1.76 -14.72
C VAL A 74 -2.37 -0.28 -14.42
N ASP A 75 -2.94 0.29 -13.35
CA ASP A 75 -2.79 1.71 -13.00
C ASP A 75 -1.76 2.02 -11.90
N ARG A 76 -0.94 1.02 -11.48
CA ARG A 76 0.08 1.20 -10.43
C ARG A 76 1.06 2.33 -10.72
N SER A 77 1.41 2.58 -11.98
CA SER A 77 2.35 3.64 -12.35
C SER A 77 1.77 5.02 -12.05
N LYS A 78 0.48 5.25 -12.33
CA LYS A 78 -0.18 6.53 -12.01
C LYS A 78 -0.40 6.70 -10.50
N GLU A 79 -0.72 5.62 -9.81
CA GLU A 79 -0.84 5.63 -8.35
C GLU A 79 0.51 5.94 -7.69
N THR A 80 1.59 5.35 -8.20
CA THR A 80 2.97 5.60 -7.75
C THR A 80 3.37 7.05 -7.99
N ASP A 81 3.09 7.61 -9.17
CA ASP A 81 3.31 9.03 -9.48
C ASP A 81 2.52 9.95 -8.53
N LEU A 82 1.25 9.63 -8.26
CA LEU A 82 0.41 10.38 -7.34
C LEU A 82 0.96 10.34 -5.90
N GLN A 83 1.36 9.17 -5.41
CA GLN A 83 1.92 8.99 -4.08
C GLN A 83 3.24 9.75 -3.94
N LEU A 84 4.11 9.67 -4.94
CA LEU A 84 5.38 10.39 -4.97
C LEU A 84 5.15 11.91 -4.92
N LYS A 85 4.24 12.44 -5.75
CA LYS A 85 3.88 13.87 -5.73
C LYS A 85 3.34 14.31 -4.37
N LYS A 86 2.48 13.50 -3.73
CA LYS A 86 1.96 13.80 -2.38
C LYS A 86 3.09 13.84 -1.35
N TRP A 87 3.99 12.86 -1.39
CA TRP A 87 5.13 12.78 -0.49
C TRP A 87 6.06 13.99 -0.68
N ILE A 88 6.44 14.31 -1.91
CA ILE A 88 7.30 15.47 -2.21
C ILE A 88 6.64 16.79 -1.80
N LYS A 89 5.33 16.93 -2.00
CA LYS A 89 4.60 18.11 -1.53
C LYS A 89 4.65 18.25 -0.01
N ASN A 90 4.54 17.15 0.73
CA ASN A 90 4.61 17.18 2.19
C ASN A 90 6.01 17.55 2.70
N GLU A 91 7.06 17.01 2.08
CA GLU A 91 8.44 17.22 2.53
C GLU A 91 9.06 18.54 2.02
N PHE A 92 8.80 18.91 0.76
CA PHE A 92 9.48 20.01 0.06
C PHE A 92 8.52 21.10 -0.47
N GLY A 93 7.22 20.95 -0.23
CA GLY A 93 6.21 21.92 -0.65
C GLY A 93 6.13 22.10 -2.17
N ASN A 94 5.69 23.30 -2.58
CA ASN A 94 5.57 23.65 -4.00
C ASN A 94 6.92 23.75 -4.71
N PHE A 95 8.02 23.95 -3.97
CA PHE A 95 9.36 23.95 -4.54
C PHE A 95 9.69 22.57 -5.10
N GLY A 96 9.57 21.51 -4.28
CA GLY A 96 9.82 20.14 -4.72
C GLY A 96 8.94 19.74 -5.91
N LEU A 97 7.66 20.11 -5.88
CA LEU A 97 6.72 19.84 -6.98
C LEU A 97 7.16 20.45 -8.32
N LYS A 98 7.67 21.69 -8.32
CA LYS A 98 8.13 22.36 -9.55
C LYS A 98 9.37 21.69 -10.15
N ILE A 99 10.30 21.25 -9.30
CA ILE A 99 11.51 20.56 -9.74
C ILE A 99 11.16 19.24 -10.44
N ILE A 100 10.23 18.49 -9.87
CA ILE A 100 9.86 17.17 -10.40
C ILE A 100 8.86 17.20 -11.56
N GLU A 101 8.22 18.33 -11.85
CA GLU A 101 7.23 18.46 -12.92
C GLU A 101 7.81 18.14 -14.30
N HIS A 102 9.12 18.33 -14.45
CA HIS A 102 9.87 18.12 -15.69
C HIS A 102 10.54 16.73 -15.76
N LEU A 103 10.41 15.89 -14.74
CA LEU A 103 10.98 14.54 -14.74
C LEU A 103 10.11 13.59 -15.58
N PRO A 104 10.69 12.87 -16.57
CA PRO A 104 9.96 11.88 -17.33
C PRO A 104 9.72 10.61 -16.50
N TYR A 105 8.50 10.46 -15.96
CA TYR A 105 8.04 9.27 -15.21
C TYR A 105 7.56 8.12 -16.12
N SER A 106 8.20 7.93 -17.28
CA SER A 106 7.69 7.02 -18.32
C SER A 106 8.20 5.57 -18.24
N ASP A 107 9.00 5.22 -17.24
CA ASP A 107 9.50 3.85 -17.05
C ASP A 107 8.68 3.16 -15.95
N PRO A 108 8.31 1.87 -16.06
CA PRO A 108 7.77 1.10 -14.94
C PRO A 108 8.88 0.83 -13.91
N SER A 109 9.40 1.89 -13.31
CA SER A 109 10.34 1.86 -12.21
C SER A 109 9.60 1.85 -10.87
N SER A 110 10.16 1.17 -9.88
CA SER A 110 9.57 1.11 -8.54
C SER A 110 9.51 2.50 -7.88
N PHE A 111 8.66 2.65 -6.87
CA PHE A 111 8.54 3.90 -6.10
C PHE A 111 9.91 4.38 -5.58
N GLU A 112 10.70 3.47 -5.04
CA GLU A 112 12.03 3.76 -4.46
C GLU A 112 12.98 4.35 -5.51
N THR A 113 12.92 3.83 -6.74
CA THR A 113 13.77 4.33 -7.84
C THR A 113 13.38 5.75 -8.24
N LEU A 114 12.07 6.05 -8.24
CA LEU A 114 11.56 7.39 -8.56
C LEU A 114 11.81 8.39 -7.43
N GLU A 115 11.68 7.94 -6.18
CA GLU A 115 12.00 8.71 -4.98
C GLU A 115 13.47 9.14 -4.98
N ASP A 116 14.39 8.21 -5.20
CA ASP A 116 15.83 8.52 -5.25
C ASP A 116 16.17 9.55 -6.34
N ARG A 117 15.59 9.40 -7.53
CA ARG A 117 15.77 10.37 -8.63
C ARG A 117 15.22 11.74 -8.27
N ALA A 118 14.01 11.80 -7.71
CA ALA A 118 13.40 13.05 -7.28
C ALA A 118 14.24 13.74 -6.19
N LEU A 119 14.72 12.99 -5.21
CA LEU A 119 15.59 13.51 -4.16
C LEU A 119 16.91 14.06 -4.69
N GLN A 120 17.54 13.37 -5.64
CA GLN A 120 18.77 13.84 -6.28
C GLN A 120 18.56 15.19 -6.99
N GLU A 121 17.49 15.32 -7.77
CA GLU A 121 17.19 16.56 -8.48
C GLU A 121 16.81 17.70 -7.53
N ILE A 122 16.00 17.43 -6.51
CA ILE A 122 15.65 18.45 -5.49
C ILE A 122 16.92 18.93 -4.76
N ARG A 123 17.81 18.02 -4.36
CA ARG A 123 19.08 18.37 -3.68
C ARG A 123 20.02 19.18 -4.58
N LYS A 124 20.11 18.84 -5.86
CA LYS A 124 20.90 19.60 -6.83
C LYS A 124 20.43 21.06 -6.95
N ASN A 125 19.11 21.26 -6.94
CA ASN A 125 18.49 22.58 -7.02
C ASN A 125 18.44 23.33 -5.67
N LEU A 126 18.70 22.67 -4.54
CA LEU A 126 18.86 23.32 -3.23
C LEU A 126 20.26 23.90 -3.01
N ASN A 127 21.27 23.33 -3.68
CA ASN A 127 22.67 23.73 -3.56
C ASN A 127 23.14 24.66 -4.70
N SER A 128 22.22 25.10 -5.57
CA SER A 128 22.47 26.06 -6.67
C SER A 128 21.90 27.43 -6.30
#